data_AF-A0A7Y4TJI2-F1
#
_entry.id   AF-A0A7Y4TJI2-F1
#
_cell.length_a   1.000
_cell.length_b   1.000
_cell.length_c   1.000
_cell.angle_alpha   90.00
_cell.angle_beta   90.00
_cell.angle_gamma   90.00
#
_symmetry.space_group_name_H-M   'P 1'
#
loop_
_entity.id
_entity.type
_entity.pdbx_description
1 polymer ?
#
loop_
_entity_poly.entity_id
_entity_poly.type
_entity_poly.pdbx_seq_one_letter_code
_entity_poly.pdbx_strand_id
1 'polypeptide(L)'
;MPYYTFILEYKGGTYMLQTLSGSPNTAFVKGAKSMDAVNVTGLKKAGKASLIEQMKSNEITPVTGLTNVWCKTALISGRLAIVSLIQTDQNPAPRD
;
A
#
# COMPACT_ATOMS: atom_id res chain seq x y z
N MET A 1 -17.99 3.13 -1.41
CA MET A 1 -16.62 2.57 -1.44
C MET A 1 -15.69 3.59 -0.82
N PRO A 2 -14.96 3.26 0.26
CA PRO A 2 -14.04 4.19 0.88
C PRO A 2 -12.74 4.35 0.08
N TYR A 3 -12.03 5.43 0.35
CA TYR A 3 -10.66 5.60 -0.10
C TYR A 3 -9.70 4.93 0.88
N TYR A 4 -8.55 4.49 0.38
CA TYR A 4 -7.47 3.97 1.19
C TYR A 4 -6.17 4.65 0.81
N THR A 5 -5.47 5.21 1.80
CA THR A 5 -4.09 5.65 1.64
C THR A 5 -3.18 4.44 1.81
N PHE A 6 -2.47 4.11 0.74
CA PHE A 6 -1.43 3.08 0.70
C PHE A 6 -0.09 3.75 0.95
N ILE A 7 0.60 3.36 2.01
CA ILE A 7 1.92 3.85 2.38
C ILE A 7 2.90 2.69 2.28
N LEU A 8 3.91 2.83 1.43
CA LEU A 8 5.03 1.90 1.30
C LEU A 8 6.27 2.52 1.92
N GLU A 9 6.82 1.85 2.92
CA GLU A 9 8.15 2.12 3.45
C GLU A 9 9.14 1.12 2.87
N TYR A 10 10.13 1.60 2.11
CA TYR A 10 11.10 0.74 1.44
C TYR A 10 12.41 1.48 1.17
N LYS A 11 13.54 0.85 1.53
CA LYS A 11 14.91 1.39 1.35
C LYS A 11 15.08 2.83 1.88
N GLY A 12 14.48 3.13 3.02
CA GLY A 12 14.56 4.45 3.66
C GLY A 12 13.69 5.53 3.01
N GLY A 13 12.91 5.19 1.98
CA GLY A 13 11.90 6.08 1.41
C GLY A 13 10.49 5.73 1.89
N THR A 14 9.65 6.75 1.95
CA THR A 14 8.21 6.64 2.20
C THR A 14 7.46 7.08 0.95
N TYR A 15 6.64 6.19 0.41
CA TYR A 15 5.90 6.42 -0.82
C TYR A 15 4.42 6.26 -0.53
N MET A 16 3.60 7.18 -1.01
CA MET A 16 2.17 7.12 -0.77
C MET A 16 1.35 7.41 -2.01
N LEU A 17 0.20 6.75 -2.06
CA LEU A 17 -0.86 7.03 -3.03
C LEU A 17 -2.21 6.67 -2.42
N GLN A 18 -3.28 7.19 -3.00
CA GLN A 18 -4.64 6.86 -2.58
C GLN A 18 -5.33 5.98 -3.62
N THR A 19 -6.14 5.03 -3.17
CA THR A 19 -6.95 4.18 -4.06
C THR A 19 -8.38 4.06 -3.57
N LEU A 20 -9.34 4.07 -4.49
CA LEU A 20 -10.73 3.73 -4.19
C LEU A 20 -10.90 2.20 -4.21
N SER A 21 -11.40 1.61 -3.12
CA SER A 21 -11.64 0.16 -3.07
C SER A 21 -12.80 -0.26 -2.19
N GLY A 22 -13.28 -1.50 -2.40
CA GLY A 22 -14.37 -2.09 -1.62
C GLY A 22 -13.93 -2.72 -0.31
N SER A 23 -12.64 -3.03 -0.16
CA SER A 23 -12.10 -3.68 1.04
C SER A 23 -10.61 -3.39 1.23
N PRO A 24 -10.07 -3.57 2.46
CA PRO A 24 -8.64 -3.44 2.71
C PRO A 24 -7.79 -4.36 1.84
N ASN A 25 -8.18 -5.64 1.70
CA ASN A 25 -7.45 -6.61 0.88
C ASN A 25 -7.35 -6.18 -0.59
N THR A 26 -8.46 -5.73 -1.17
CA THR A 26 -8.47 -5.26 -2.56
C THR A 26 -7.67 -3.95 -2.73
N ALA A 27 -7.65 -3.10 -1.71
CA ALA A 27 -6.88 -1.85 -1.70
C ALA A 27 -5.37 -2.10 -1.65
N PHE A 28 -4.86 -3.06 -0.88
CA PHE A 28 -3.44 -3.46 -0.89
C PHE A 28 -2.96 -3.84 -2.31
N VAL A 29 -3.74 -4.68 -3.00
CA VAL A 29 -3.41 -5.15 -4.35
C VAL A 29 -3.48 -4.00 -5.36
N LYS A 30 -4.51 -3.15 -5.28
CA LYS A 30 -4.63 -1.96 -6.13
C LYS A 30 -3.46 -1.01 -5.90
N GLY A 31 -3.11 -0.72 -4.66
CA GLY A 31 -2.01 0.19 -4.33
C GLY A 31 -0.68 -0.30 -4.90
N ALA A 32 -0.34 -1.57 -4.71
CA ALA A 32 0.87 -2.16 -5.29
C ALA A 32 0.91 -2.09 -6.82
N LYS A 33 -0.23 -2.25 -7.50
CA LYS A 33 -0.34 -2.10 -8.97
C LYS A 33 -0.16 -0.64 -9.40
N SER A 34 -0.67 0.31 -8.63
CA SER A 34 -0.63 1.74 -8.93
C SER A 34 0.72 2.40 -8.61
N MET A 35 1.70 1.67 -8.06
CA MET A 35 3.02 2.23 -7.74
C MET A 35 3.79 2.77 -8.95
N ASP A 36 3.39 2.52 -10.21
CA ASP A 36 4.03 3.20 -11.35
C ASP A 36 3.79 4.71 -11.34
N ALA A 37 2.74 5.17 -10.65
CA ALA A 37 2.45 6.59 -10.48
C ALA A 37 3.44 7.29 -9.52
N VAL A 38 4.25 6.53 -8.77
CA VAL A 38 5.20 7.05 -7.79
C VAL A 38 6.58 6.49 -8.12
N ASN A 39 7.58 7.35 -8.31
CA ASN A 39 8.93 6.87 -8.63
C ASN A 39 9.59 6.25 -7.38
N VAL A 40 9.40 4.95 -7.16
CA VAL A 40 9.94 4.23 -5.99
C VAL A 40 11.39 3.82 -6.24
N THR A 41 12.32 4.44 -5.50
CA THR A 41 13.75 4.15 -5.65
C THR A 41 14.04 2.68 -5.36
N GLY A 42 14.64 2.01 -6.35
CA GLY A 42 15.07 0.62 -6.22
C GLY A 42 13.95 -0.42 -6.31
N LEU A 43 12.72 -0.03 -6.65
CA LEU A 43 11.62 -0.93 -6.99
C LEU A 43 11.58 -1.15 -8.51
N LYS A 44 12.36 -2.13 -8.99
CA LYS A 44 12.35 -2.54 -10.41
C LYS A 44 11.12 -3.40 -10.72
N LYS A 45 10.86 -3.67 -12.01
CA LYS A 45 9.74 -4.50 -12.51
C LYS A 45 9.57 -5.83 -11.73
N ALA A 46 10.66 -6.56 -11.49
CA ALA A 46 10.61 -7.82 -10.74
C ALA A 46 10.23 -7.61 -9.25
N GLY A 47 10.75 -6.54 -8.64
CA GLY A 47 10.40 -6.18 -7.26
C GLY A 47 8.93 -5.77 -7.14
N LYS A 48 8.40 -5.05 -8.13
CA LYS A 48 6.97 -4.71 -8.21
C LYS A 48 6.10 -5.95 -8.36
N ALA A 49 6.47 -6.88 -9.24
CA ALA A 49 5.74 -8.15 -9.39
C ALA A 49 5.71 -8.93 -8.07
N SER A 50 6.85 -9.02 -7.38
CA SER A 50 6.96 -9.65 -6.06
C SER A 50 6.09 -8.95 -5.00
N LEU A 51 6.06 -7.60 -4.99
CA LEU A 51 5.18 -6.83 -4.11
C LEU A 51 3.70 -7.14 -4.38
N ILE A 52 3.29 -7.17 -5.65
CA ILE A 52 1.90 -7.45 -6.03
C ILE A 52 1.47 -8.85 -5.58
N GLU A 53 2.31 -9.87 -5.81
CA GLU A 53 1.99 -11.23 -5.38
C GLU A 53 1.87 -11.33 -3.86
N GLN A 54 2.80 -10.72 -3.11
CA GLN A 54 2.75 -10.72 -1.65
C GLN A 54 1.56 -9.93 -1.09
N MET A 55 1.11 -8.85 -1.76
CA MET A 55 -0.12 -8.16 -1.36
C MET A 55 -1.39 -9.01 -1.56
N LYS A 56 -1.36 -9.99 -2.47
CA LYS A 56 -2.45 -10.97 -2.65
C LYS A 56 -2.39 -12.10 -1.62
N SER A 57 -1.19 -12.66 -1.39
CA SER A 57 -1.02 -13.88 -0.60
C SER A 57 -0.86 -13.65 0.90
N ASN A 58 -0.18 -12.58 1.30
CA ASN A 58 0.13 -12.36 2.72
C ASN A 58 -1.14 -11.95 3.46
N GLU A 59 -1.29 -12.42 4.68
CA GLU A 59 -2.42 -12.05 5.53
C GLU A 59 -2.38 -10.56 5.88
N ILE A 60 -3.56 -9.99 6.04
CA ILE A 60 -3.72 -8.62 6.49
C ILE A 60 -3.74 -8.58 8.02
N THR A 61 -2.94 -7.70 8.61
CA THR A 61 -2.89 -7.54 10.07
C THR A 61 -3.50 -6.20 10.48
N PRO A 62 -4.62 -6.17 11.24
CA PRO A 62 -5.12 -4.93 11.82
C PRO A 62 -4.09 -4.32 12.79
N VAL A 63 -3.95 -3.00 12.78
CA VAL A 63 -3.09 -2.30 13.75
C VAL A 63 -3.85 -2.15 15.07
N THR A 64 -3.27 -2.63 16.17
CA THR A 64 -3.90 -2.60 17.49
C THR A 64 -4.29 -1.17 17.89
N GLY A 65 -5.53 -1.00 18.35
CA GLY A 65 -6.09 0.29 18.75
C GLY A 65 -6.66 1.14 17.60
N LEU A 66 -6.52 0.70 16.35
CA LEU A 66 -7.04 1.40 15.17
C LEU A 66 -8.02 0.50 14.41
N THR A 67 -9.22 1.02 14.11
CA THR A 67 -10.28 0.27 13.40
C THR A 67 -10.19 0.40 11.88
N ASN A 68 -9.43 1.36 11.40
CA ASN A 68 -9.34 1.75 9.99
C ASN A 68 -7.91 1.63 9.43
N VAL A 69 -7.00 0.94 10.13
CA VAL A 69 -5.60 0.79 9.74
C VAL A 69 -5.16 -0.66 9.76
N TRP A 70 -4.47 -1.07 8.70
CA TRP A 70 -3.93 -2.42 8.53
C TRP A 70 -2.49 -2.36 8.03
N CYS A 71 -1.78 -3.46 8.23
CA CYS A 71 -0.41 -3.65 7.78
C CYS A 71 -0.29 -4.95 6.97
N LYS A 72 0.57 -4.91 5.94
CA LYS A 72 1.19 -6.08 5.34
C LYS A 72 2.69 -5.81 5.19
N THR A 73 3.47 -6.87 5.19
CA THR A 73 4.90 -6.80 4.85
C THR A 73 5.16 -7.52 3.54
N ALA A 74 6.24 -7.14 2.86
CA ALA A 74 6.74 -7.84 1.69
C ALA A 74 8.27 -7.88 1.71
N LEU A 75 8.85 -8.95 1.17
CA LEU A 75 10.28 -9.04 0.91
C LEU A 75 10.54 -8.71 -0.57
N ILE A 76 11.21 -7.58 -0.83
CA ILE A 76 11.51 -7.11 -2.18
C ILE A 76 13.03 -7.09 -2.36
N SER A 77 13.56 -7.93 -3.25
CA SER A 77 15.00 -8.04 -3.50
C SER A 77 15.84 -8.20 -2.21
N GLY A 78 15.36 -9.03 -1.29
CA GLY A 78 16.03 -9.30 -0.01
C GLY A 78 15.94 -8.17 1.02
N ARG A 79 15.11 -7.15 0.80
CA ARG A 79 14.88 -6.05 1.74
C ARG A 79 13.42 -6.02 2.17
N LEU A 80 13.19 -5.75 3.46
CA LEU A 80 11.86 -5.59 4.01
C LEU A 80 11.20 -4.34 3.44
N ALA A 81 9.95 -4.50 3.03
CA ALA A 81 9.02 -3.43 2.74
C ALA A 81 7.84 -3.55 3.72
N ILE A 82 7.45 -2.42 4.29
CA ILE A 82 6.27 -2.32 5.16
C ILE A 82 5.20 -1.55 4.39
N VAL A 83 3.99 -2.09 4.37
CA VAL A 83 2.84 -1.45 3.74
C VAL A 83 1.79 -1.19 4.80
N SER A 84 1.57 0.07 5.11
CA SER A 84 0.43 0.51 5.92
C SER A 84 -0.70 0.94 5.01
N LEU A 85 -1.91 0.53 5.36
CA LEU A 85 -3.12 0.88 4.64
C LEU A 85 -4.08 1.56 5.60
N ILE A 86 -4.50 2.77 5.28
CA ILE A 86 -5.38 3.60 6.12
C ILE A 86 -6.65 3.86 5.33
N GLN A 87 -7.80 3.41 5.84
CA GLN A 87 -9.10 3.77 5.27
C GLN A 87 -9.44 5.21 5.64
N THR A 88 -9.84 5.98 4.63
CA THR A 88 -10.19 7.41 4.69
C THR A 88 -11.55 7.64 4.04
N ASP A 89 -12.38 8.48 4.65
CA ASP A 89 -13.79 8.60 4.28
C ASP A 89 -14.06 9.42 3.01
N GLN A 90 -13.10 10.22 2.51
CA GLN A 90 -13.25 11.06 1.32
C GLN A 90 -11.90 11.26 0.59
N ASN A 91 -11.95 11.47 -0.74
CA ASN A 91 -10.89 12.20 -1.45
C ASN A 91 -10.93 13.64 -0.91
N PRO A 92 -9.83 14.24 -0.44
CA PRO A 92 -9.87 15.65 -0.05
C PRO A 92 -10.45 16.44 -1.23
N ALA A 93 -11.49 17.23 -0.98
CA ALA A 93 -11.97 18.20 -1.95
C ALA A 93 -10.78 19.05 -2.43
N PRO A 94 -10.79 19.55 -3.68
CA PRO A 94 -9.79 20.52 -4.10
C PRO A 94 -9.71 21.61 -3.02
N ARG A 95 -8.50 21.90 -2.54
CA ARG A 95 -8.32 23.06 -1.67
C ARG A 95 -8.52 24.28 -2.55
N ASP A 96 -9.57 25.06 -2.28
CA ASP A 96 -9.81 26.37 -2.87
C ASP A 96 -8.62 27.32 -2.66
#